data_AF-A0A957U9E2-F1
#
_entry.id   AF-A0A957U9E2-F1
#
_cell.length_a   1.000
_cell.length_b   1.000
_cell.length_c   1.000
_cell.angle_alpha   90.00
_cell.angle_beta   90.00
_cell.angle_gamma   90.00
#
_symmetry.space_group_name_H-M   'P 1'
#
loop_
_entity.id
_entity.type
_entity.pdbx_description
1 polymer ?
#
loop_
_entity_poly.entity_id
_entity_poly.type
_entity_poly.pdbx_seq_one_letter_code
_entity_poly.pdbx_strand_id
1 'polypeptide(L)'
;MSGALDAYQFGQQEATLDGDQIDIDWNPTYYTPATTPAEADDADDLSAHLYGIDQALAARVKADGSVPLTADWDIGDGLAILADQVQARDAAGLLLTDDDGNGLFVEDGGQVGIGQPSPSSLLHVGDTGGDSGIITVESNAGRIGEFAADDSGALVRIGTTSSHNFQIIRGGTNVISIAAAAFYPSTDNTYGCGQSGNRWTSVWATNGTIQTSDVRDKQNIEACDRGIEFIKRINPIKYRWRNGDGRE
;
A
#
# COMPACT_ATOMS: atom_id res chain seq x y z
N MET A 1 83.57 -49.55 -36.83
CA MET A 1 82.42 -50.11 -36.10
C MET A 1 81.99 -49.04 -35.11
N SER A 2 80.99 -48.24 -35.48
CA SER A 2 79.56 -48.53 -35.25
C SER A 2 79.22 -48.38 -33.77
N GLY A 3 78.41 -47.42 -33.33
CA GLY A 3 77.64 -46.43 -34.05
C GLY A 3 77.19 -45.34 -33.09
N ALA A 4 76.98 -44.15 -33.64
CA ALA A 4 76.27 -43.07 -33.00
C ALA A 4 74.82 -43.47 -32.75
N LEU A 5 74.26 -43.02 -31.62
CA LEU A 5 72.85 -42.67 -31.50
C LEU A 5 72.74 -41.63 -30.39
N ASP A 6 72.80 -40.40 -30.85
CA ASP A 6 72.32 -39.20 -30.18
C ASP A 6 70.80 -39.31 -30.12
N ALA A 7 70.22 -39.29 -28.93
CA ALA A 7 68.77 -39.19 -28.76
C ALA A 7 68.45 -38.57 -27.39
N TYR A 8 68.34 -37.25 -27.44
CA TYR A 8 67.28 -36.47 -26.82
C TYR A 8 67.15 -36.60 -25.29
N GLN A 9 67.74 -35.61 -24.60
CA GLN A 9 67.25 -35.22 -23.28
C GLN A 9 65.79 -34.81 -23.40
N PHE A 10 64.87 -35.70 -23.04
CA PHE A 10 63.61 -35.24 -22.45
C PHE A 10 63.91 -34.97 -20.98
N GLY A 11 64.36 -33.74 -20.71
CA GLY A 11 64.05 -33.14 -19.43
C GLY A 11 62.54 -33.03 -19.36
N GLN A 12 61.88 -34.04 -18.81
CA GLN A 12 60.65 -33.80 -18.08
C GLN A 12 61.12 -32.95 -16.90
N GLN A 13 61.04 -31.63 -17.06
CA GLN A 13 61.12 -30.72 -15.94
C GLN A 13 59.87 -31.02 -15.15
N GLU A 14 59.95 -32.00 -14.24
CA GLU A 14 58.98 -32.19 -13.17
C GLU A 14 58.80 -30.80 -12.58
N ALA A 15 57.66 -30.17 -12.87
CA ALA A 15 57.33 -28.85 -12.36
C ALA A 15 57.08 -29.05 -10.86
N THR A 16 58.17 -29.15 -10.10
CA THR A 16 58.11 -29.20 -8.65
C THR A 16 57.44 -27.91 -8.23
N LEU A 17 56.24 -28.05 -7.66
CA LEU A 17 55.51 -26.97 -7.00
C LEU A 17 56.37 -26.51 -5.81
N ASP A 18 57.37 -25.69 -6.08
CA ASP A 18 58.34 -25.20 -5.09
C ASP A 18 57.79 -24.06 -4.23
N GLY A 19 56.49 -23.77 -4.39
CA GLY A 19 55.70 -22.93 -3.51
C GLY A 19 55.73 -21.45 -3.84
N ASP A 20 56.51 -21.03 -4.84
CA ASP A 20 56.77 -19.60 -5.04
C ASP A 20 55.92 -18.96 -6.14
N GLN A 21 55.50 -19.69 -7.19
CA GLN A 21 54.49 -19.19 -8.13
C GLN A 21 53.97 -20.29 -9.06
N ILE A 22 52.68 -20.63 -8.97
CA ILE A 22 52.00 -21.35 -10.05
C ILE A 22 51.69 -20.31 -11.14
N ASP A 23 52.26 -20.47 -12.33
CA ASP A 23 51.89 -19.64 -13.49
C ASP A 23 50.53 -20.15 -14.02
N ILE A 24 49.53 -19.27 -14.08
CA ILE A 24 48.19 -19.65 -14.55
C ILE A 24 48.20 -19.54 -16.07
N ASP A 25 48.25 -20.68 -16.76
CA ASP A 25 48.01 -20.72 -18.20
C ASP A 25 46.52 -20.47 -18.47
N TRP A 26 46.22 -19.33 -19.09
CA TRP A 26 44.88 -18.94 -19.50
C TRP A 26 44.38 -19.70 -20.75
N ASN A 27 45.21 -20.55 -21.36
CA ASN A 27 44.86 -21.34 -22.55
C ASN A 27 45.60 -22.72 -22.58
N PRO A 28 45.30 -23.63 -21.64
CA PRO A 28 45.97 -24.93 -21.54
C PRO A 28 45.71 -25.79 -22.78
N THR A 29 46.78 -26.20 -23.47
CA THR A 29 46.69 -26.92 -24.76
C THR A 29 46.84 -28.44 -24.65
N TYR A 30 47.17 -28.97 -23.46
CA TYR A 30 47.39 -30.40 -23.22
C TYR A 30 46.46 -31.04 -22.18
N TYR A 31 45.37 -30.35 -21.81
CA TYR A 31 44.40 -30.84 -20.85
C TYR A 31 43.19 -31.50 -21.52
N THR A 32 42.90 -32.74 -21.12
CA THR A 32 41.59 -33.38 -21.33
C THR A 32 40.87 -33.44 -20.00
N PRO A 33 39.67 -32.85 -19.84
CA PRO A 33 38.92 -32.94 -18.60
C PRO A 33 38.68 -34.40 -18.22
N ALA A 34 39.43 -34.90 -17.25
CA ALA A 34 39.31 -36.26 -16.72
C ALA A 34 39.01 -36.17 -15.22
N THR A 35 38.02 -36.92 -14.74
CA THR A 35 37.69 -37.03 -13.30
C THR A 35 38.65 -37.97 -12.55
N THR A 36 39.80 -38.28 -13.14
CA THR A 36 40.81 -39.23 -12.67
C THR A 36 42.16 -38.78 -13.23
N PRO A 37 43.19 -38.61 -12.38
CA PRO A 37 43.20 -38.77 -10.92
C PRO A 37 42.28 -37.78 -10.17
N ALA A 38 41.96 -38.08 -8.91
CA ALA A 38 41.05 -37.25 -8.09
C ALA A 38 41.74 -35.99 -7.52
N GLU A 39 43.04 -35.85 -7.79
CA GLU A 39 43.94 -34.80 -7.34
C GLU A 39 44.80 -34.38 -8.53
N ALA A 40 45.13 -33.09 -8.64
CA ALA A 40 46.06 -32.61 -9.66
C ALA A 40 47.47 -33.12 -9.32
N ASP A 41 48.05 -33.93 -10.20
CA ASP A 41 49.37 -34.52 -10.00
C ASP A 41 50.49 -33.78 -10.78
N ASP A 42 50.13 -32.81 -11.63
CA ASP A 42 51.06 -31.88 -12.27
C ASP A 42 50.55 -30.41 -12.31
N ALA A 43 51.40 -29.52 -12.80
CA ALA A 43 51.12 -28.08 -12.87
C ALA A 43 50.09 -27.71 -13.97
N ASP A 44 49.99 -28.51 -15.03
CA ASP A 44 49.04 -28.27 -16.13
C ASP A 44 47.62 -28.61 -15.66
N ASP A 45 47.46 -29.70 -14.89
CA ASP A 45 46.22 -30.08 -14.23
C ASP A 45 45.75 -29.00 -13.24
N LEU A 46 46.66 -28.44 -12.44
CA LEU A 46 46.33 -27.37 -11.50
C LEU A 46 45.95 -26.08 -12.22
N SER A 47 46.65 -25.73 -13.30
CA SER A 47 46.35 -24.57 -14.15
C SER A 47 44.98 -24.72 -14.83
N ALA A 48 44.64 -25.90 -15.34
CA ALA A 48 43.34 -26.18 -15.95
C ALA A 48 42.19 -26.16 -14.93
N HIS A 49 42.39 -26.70 -13.73
CA HIS A 49 41.42 -26.58 -12.63
C HIS A 49 41.21 -25.13 -12.22
N LEU A 50 42.28 -24.33 -12.07
CA LEU A 50 42.20 -22.91 -11.75
C LEU A 50 41.51 -22.11 -12.86
N TYR A 51 41.78 -22.42 -14.13
CA TYR A 51 41.08 -21.83 -15.28
C TYR A 51 39.59 -22.19 -15.29
N GLY A 52 39.22 -23.44 -15.02
CA GLY A 52 37.82 -23.86 -14.91
C GLY A 52 37.09 -23.20 -13.74
N ILE A 53 37.76 -23.03 -12.60
CA ILE A 53 37.26 -22.25 -11.46
C ILE A 53 37.08 -20.78 -11.85
N ASP A 54 38.04 -20.17 -12.55
CA ASP A 54 37.94 -18.79 -13.01
C ASP A 54 36.78 -18.61 -14.00
N GLN A 55 36.60 -19.53 -14.96
CA GLN A 55 35.43 -19.52 -15.84
C GLN A 55 34.10 -19.66 -15.07
N ALA A 56 34.04 -20.56 -14.10
CA ALA A 56 32.86 -20.77 -13.27
C ALA A 56 32.57 -19.55 -12.36
N LEU A 57 33.63 -18.87 -11.91
CA LEU A 57 33.55 -17.68 -11.06
C LEU A 57 33.25 -16.41 -11.87
N ALA A 58 33.81 -16.25 -13.06
CA ALA A 58 33.54 -15.13 -13.97
C ALA A 58 32.08 -15.08 -14.40
N ALA A 59 31.42 -16.24 -14.51
CA ALA A 59 29.98 -16.34 -14.72
C ALA A 59 29.15 -15.92 -13.48
N ARG A 60 29.75 -15.82 -12.30
CA ARG A 60 29.06 -15.62 -11.02
C ARG A 60 29.45 -14.34 -10.26
N VAL A 61 30.64 -13.77 -10.49
CA VAL A 61 31.18 -12.62 -9.74
C VAL A 61 32.12 -11.81 -10.66
N LYS A 62 31.85 -10.53 -10.91
CA LYS A 62 32.86 -9.61 -11.49
C LYS A 62 33.83 -9.15 -10.41
N ALA A 63 35.02 -8.69 -10.81
CA ALA A 63 36.07 -8.19 -9.91
C ALA A 63 35.67 -6.99 -9.04
N ASP A 64 34.58 -6.28 -9.36
CA ASP A 64 34.00 -5.21 -8.54
C ASP A 64 32.93 -5.70 -7.54
N GLY A 65 32.75 -7.02 -7.44
CA GLY A 65 31.74 -7.66 -6.60
C GLY A 65 30.32 -7.58 -7.18
N SER A 66 30.13 -6.97 -8.35
CA SER A 66 28.83 -6.95 -9.01
C SER A 66 28.62 -8.23 -9.82
N VAL A 67 27.48 -8.88 -9.62
CA VAL A 67 27.04 -9.95 -10.52
C VAL A 67 26.48 -9.26 -11.76
N PRO A 68 26.91 -9.59 -13.00
CA PRO A 68 26.17 -9.16 -14.19
C PRO A 68 24.77 -9.77 -14.11
N LEU A 69 23.78 -8.95 -13.79
CA LEU A 69 22.39 -9.39 -13.72
C LEU A 69 21.89 -9.63 -15.14
N THR A 70 21.95 -10.89 -15.60
CA THR A 70 21.31 -11.34 -16.84
C THR A 70 19.84 -11.73 -16.63
N ALA A 71 19.34 -11.64 -15.40
CA ALA A 71 17.99 -11.96 -14.96
C ALA A 71 17.64 -11.16 -13.68
N ASP A 72 16.42 -11.36 -13.16
CA ASP A 72 15.96 -10.76 -11.91
C ASP A 72 16.94 -11.09 -10.76
N TRP A 73 17.20 -10.09 -9.92
CA TRP A 73 18.07 -10.23 -8.76
C TRP A 73 17.23 -10.40 -7.49
N ASP A 74 17.47 -11.51 -6.78
CA ASP A 74 16.97 -11.71 -5.43
C ASP A 74 18.03 -11.26 -4.42
N ILE A 75 17.65 -10.41 -3.47
CA ILE A 75 18.52 -10.01 -2.38
C ILE A 75 18.70 -11.13 -1.35
N GLY A 76 17.73 -12.05 -1.21
CA GLY A 76 17.71 -13.15 -0.25
C GLY A 76 16.88 -12.87 1.03
N ASP A 77 16.44 -13.93 1.70
CA ASP A 77 15.60 -13.86 2.92
C ASP A 77 16.29 -13.12 4.09
N GLY A 78 15.52 -12.29 4.79
CA GLY A 78 15.98 -11.50 5.94
C GLY A 78 16.92 -10.33 5.59
N LEU A 79 17.14 -10.04 4.30
CA LEU A 79 18.00 -8.94 3.85
C LEU A 79 17.17 -7.70 3.46
N ALA A 80 17.80 -6.53 3.50
CA ALA A 80 17.15 -5.24 3.24
C ALA A 80 17.94 -4.39 2.23
N ILE A 81 17.22 -3.62 1.42
CA ILE A 81 17.80 -2.60 0.54
C ILE A 81 17.84 -1.27 1.31
N LEU A 82 19.04 -0.83 1.70
CA LEU A 82 19.25 0.48 2.32
C LEU A 82 19.69 1.46 1.23
N ALA A 83 18.78 2.30 0.75
CA ALA A 83 19.04 3.31 -0.26
C ALA A 83 18.27 4.59 0.04
N ASP A 84 18.86 5.74 -0.29
CA ASP A 84 18.16 7.03 -0.20
C ASP A 84 17.05 7.14 -1.26
N GLN A 85 17.21 6.44 -2.38
CA GLN A 85 16.26 6.43 -3.50
C GLN A 85 16.18 5.05 -4.17
N VAL A 86 14.95 4.62 -4.43
CA VAL A 86 14.62 3.55 -5.36
C VAL A 86 13.69 4.15 -6.40
N GLN A 87 14.04 4.03 -7.69
CA GLN A 87 13.31 4.66 -8.78
C GLN A 87 13.15 3.71 -9.98
N ALA A 88 12.00 3.79 -10.63
CA ALA A 88 11.79 3.20 -11.95
C ALA A 88 12.73 3.88 -12.96
N ARG A 89 13.39 3.09 -13.81
CA ARG A 89 14.33 3.62 -14.82
C ARG A 89 13.68 3.96 -16.15
N ASP A 90 12.50 3.42 -16.40
CA ASP A 90 11.73 3.58 -17.62
C ASP A 90 10.23 3.71 -17.29
N ALA A 91 9.41 3.72 -18.33
CA ALA A 91 7.97 3.90 -18.22
C ALA A 91 7.22 2.70 -17.60
N ALA A 92 7.92 1.62 -17.21
CA ALA A 92 7.27 0.46 -16.61
C ALA A 92 6.79 0.70 -15.17
N GLY A 93 7.28 1.75 -14.51
CA GLY A 93 6.93 2.06 -13.12
C GLY A 93 7.75 1.29 -12.08
N LEU A 94 7.38 1.45 -10.81
CA LEU A 94 8.01 0.79 -9.66
C LEU A 94 7.00 -0.12 -8.98
N LEU A 95 7.29 -1.42 -8.95
CA LEU A 95 6.39 -2.46 -8.45
C LEU A 95 6.94 -3.09 -7.17
N LEU A 96 6.08 -3.27 -6.18
CA LEU A 96 6.33 -4.02 -4.94
C LEU A 96 5.17 -5.01 -4.76
N THR A 97 5.42 -6.30 -4.87
CA THR A 97 4.38 -7.34 -4.77
C THR A 97 4.74 -8.46 -3.80
N ASP A 98 3.73 -9.19 -3.35
CA ASP A 98 3.87 -10.52 -2.78
C ASP A 98 4.05 -11.60 -3.86
N ASP A 99 4.10 -12.87 -3.45
CA ASP A 99 4.26 -14.04 -4.31
C ASP A 99 3.03 -14.36 -5.17
N ASP A 100 1.89 -13.76 -4.87
CA ASP A 100 0.64 -13.85 -5.65
C ASP A 100 0.47 -12.64 -6.61
N GLY A 101 1.43 -11.71 -6.64
CA GLY A 101 1.43 -10.55 -7.53
C GLY A 101 0.56 -9.39 -7.03
N ASN A 102 0.12 -9.41 -5.78
CA ASN A 102 -0.63 -8.31 -5.17
C ASN A 102 0.33 -7.34 -4.46
N GLY A 103 0.05 -6.04 -4.52
CA GLY A 103 0.84 -5.08 -3.77
C GLY A 103 0.69 -3.63 -4.21
N LEU A 104 1.79 -2.90 -4.20
CA LEU A 104 1.87 -1.48 -4.54
C LEU A 104 2.53 -1.30 -5.89
N PHE A 105 1.91 -0.50 -6.74
CA PHE A 105 2.45 -0.13 -8.03
C PHE A 105 2.48 1.39 -8.18
N VAL A 106 3.63 1.95 -8.52
CA VAL A 106 3.76 3.35 -8.92
C VAL A 106 3.92 3.40 -10.43
N GLU A 107 2.90 3.87 -11.14
CA GLU A 107 2.95 4.07 -12.59
C GLU A 107 3.93 5.18 -12.97
N ASP A 108 4.38 5.13 -14.24
CA ASP A 108 4.98 6.32 -14.85
C ASP A 108 4.00 7.51 -14.79
N GLY A 109 4.50 8.67 -14.39
CA GLY A 109 3.68 9.84 -14.06
C GLY A 109 3.18 9.91 -12.61
N GLY A 110 3.42 8.88 -11.79
CA GLY A 110 3.35 8.96 -10.33
C GLY A 110 2.01 8.58 -9.67
N GLN A 111 1.10 7.95 -10.41
CA GLN A 111 -0.11 7.36 -9.81
C GLN A 111 0.27 6.12 -9.00
N VAL A 112 -0.35 5.94 -7.83
CA VAL A 112 -0.09 4.80 -6.94
C VAL A 112 -1.32 3.90 -6.88
N GLY A 113 -1.18 2.66 -7.31
CA GLY A 113 -2.13 1.58 -7.12
C GLY A 113 -1.79 0.73 -5.90
N ILE A 114 -2.79 0.39 -5.09
CA ILE A 114 -2.67 -0.62 -4.02
C ILE A 114 -3.72 -1.69 -4.33
N GLY A 115 -3.27 -2.90 -4.67
CA GLY A 115 -4.12 -3.98 -5.20
C GLY A 115 -4.66 -3.71 -6.62
N GLN A 116 -4.18 -2.65 -7.27
CA GLN A 116 -4.61 -2.23 -8.60
C GLN A 116 -3.38 -1.95 -9.49
N PRO A 117 -3.05 -2.82 -10.47
CA PRO A 117 -1.89 -2.64 -11.34
C PRO A 117 -2.08 -1.55 -12.40
N SER A 118 -3.30 -1.03 -12.59
CA SER A 118 -3.60 0.07 -13.52
C SER A 118 -4.38 1.19 -12.83
N PRO A 119 -3.77 1.97 -11.92
CA PRO A 119 -4.44 3.06 -11.22
C PRO A 119 -5.00 4.13 -12.19
N SER A 120 -6.24 4.55 -11.95
CA SER A 120 -6.94 5.58 -12.75
C SER A 120 -7.05 6.93 -12.01
N SER A 121 -6.41 7.01 -10.85
CA SER A 121 -6.34 8.18 -9.98
C SER A 121 -4.98 8.19 -9.27
N LEU A 122 -4.60 9.35 -8.69
CA LEU A 122 -3.31 9.49 -8.01
C LEU A 122 -3.08 8.46 -6.90
N LEU A 123 -4.13 8.06 -6.19
CA LEU A 123 -4.12 6.94 -5.26
C LEU A 123 -5.37 6.09 -5.54
N HIS A 124 -5.18 4.91 -6.10
CA HIS A 124 -6.23 3.94 -6.37
C HIS A 124 -6.03 2.73 -5.47
N VAL A 125 -6.85 2.62 -4.43
CA VAL A 125 -6.96 1.39 -3.63
C VAL A 125 -8.12 0.59 -4.19
N GLY A 126 -7.84 -0.61 -4.67
CA GLY A 126 -8.84 -1.48 -5.27
C GLY A 126 -8.38 -2.93 -5.19
N ASP A 127 -9.30 -3.83 -5.50
CA ASP A 127 -9.00 -5.25 -5.64
C ASP A 127 -9.38 -5.70 -7.06
N THR A 128 -8.60 -6.64 -7.60
CA THR A 128 -8.88 -7.27 -8.89
C THR A 128 -9.57 -8.64 -8.74
N GLY A 129 -9.64 -9.17 -7.51
CA GLY A 129 -10.28 -10.44 -7.13
C GLY A 129 -11.79 -10.36 -6.82
N GLY A 130 -12.36 -9.16 -6.73
CA GLY A 130 -13.80 -8.93 -6.51
C GLY A 130 -14.19 -8.53 -5.08
N ASP A 131 -13.22 -8.26 -4.20
CA ASP A 131 -13.46 -7.70 -2.88
C ASP A 131 -13.65 -6.17 -2.90
N SER A 132 -14.11 -5.64 -1.77
CA SER A 132 -14.25 -4.20 -1.56
C SER A 132 -12.89 -3.50 -1.53
N GLY A 133 -12.75 -2.38 -2.25
CA GLY A 133 -11.62 -1.47 -2.03
C GLY A 133 -11.79 -0.75 -0.69
N ILE A 134 -10.94 -1.05 0.29
CA ILE A 134 -11.02 -0.52 1.66
C ILE A 134 -9.74 0.20 2.05
N ILE A 135 -9.90 1.40 2.61
CA ILE A 135 -8.85 2.09 3.36
C ILE A 135 -9.20 1.99 4.84
N THR A 136 -8.37 1.26 5.59
CA THR A 136 -8.57 1.01 7.04
C THR A 136 -7.57 1.79 7.87
N VAL A 137 -8.05 2.46 8.92
CA VAL A 137 -7.23 3.04 9.98
C VAL A 137 -7.59 2.36 11.29
N GLU A 138 -6.67 1.56 11.80
CA GLU A 138 -6.84 0.85 13.07
C GLU A 138 -5.89 1.40 14.13
N SER A 139 -6.40 1.56 15.36
CA SER A 139 -5.55 1.81 16.53
C SER A 139 -5.23 0.50 17.24
N ASN A 140 -4.10 0.42 17.96
CA ASN A 140 -3.71 -0.75 18.76
C ASN A 140 -4.74 -1.22 19.82
N ALA A 141 -5.76 -0.41 20.09
CA ALA A 141 -6.86 -0.77 20.98
C ALA A 141 -8.13 -1.26 20.24
N GLY A 142 -8.03 -1.56 18.94
CA GLY A 142 -9.14 -2.13 18.14
C GLY A 142 -10.21 -1.14 17.69
N ARG A 143 -9.98 0.18 17.79
CA ARG A 143 -10.79 1.18 17.08
C ARG A 143 -10.45 1.13 15.60
N ILE A 144 -11.45 0.95 14.75
CA ILE A 144 -11.27 0.82 13.31
C ILE A 144 -12.14 1.84 12.62
N GLY A 145 -11.53 2.75 11.86
CA GLY A 145 -12.20 3.62 10.90
C GLY A 145 -11.97 3.12 9.48
N GLU A 146 -12.99 3.23 8.62
CA GLU A 146 -12.89 2.78 7.23
C GLU A 146 -13.47 3.80 6.24
N PHE A 147 -12.90 3.80 5.03
CA PHE A 147 -13.53 4.24 3.80
C PHE A 147 -13.57 3.07 2.84
N ALA A 148 -14.76 2.66 2.41
CA ALA A 148 -14.94 1.44 1.64
C ALA A 148 -15.95 1.62 0.51
N ALA A 149 -15.62 1.05 -0.65
CA ALA A 149 -16.56 0.78 -1.74
C ALA A 149 -16.91 -0.71 -1.72
N ASP A 150 -18.20 -1.02 -1.55
CA ASP A 150 -18.71 -2.39 -1.39
C ASP A 150 -19.69 -2.73 -2.51
N ASP A 151 -19.25 -3.60 -3.40
CA ASP A 151 -20.04 -4.07 -4.55
C ASP A 151 -21.19 -4.99 -4.14
N SER A 152 -21.04 -5.77 -3.07
CA SER A 152 -22.10 -6.66 -2.56
C SER A 152 -23.26 -5.84 -1.98
N GLY A 153 -22.92 -4.80 -1.22
CA GLY A 153 -23.88 -3.84 -0.66
C GLY A 153 -24.35 -2.76 -1.63
N ALA A 154 -23.72 -2.65 -2.81
CA ALA A 154 -23.91 -1.58 -3.79
C ALA A 154 -23.83 -0.17 -3.16
N LEU A 155 -22.81 0.06 -2.32
CA LEU A 155 -22.69 1.27 -1.50
C LEU A 155 -21.25 1.75 -1.36
N VAL A 156 -21.11 3.02 -1.00
CA VAL A 156 -19.88 3.60 -0.46
C VAL A 156 -20.14 3.96 0.99
N ARG A 157 -19.27 3.53 1.91
CA ARG A 157 -19.40 3.82 3.33
C ARG A 157 -18.17 4.55 3.87
N ILE A 158 -18.42 5.45 4.80
CA ILE A 158 -17.44 6.08 5.68
C ILE A 158 -17.93 5.83 7.10
N GLY A 159 -17.11 5.20 7.94
CA GLY A 159 -17.57 4.83 9.28
C GLY A 159 -16.55 4.06 10.09
N THR A 160 -17.07 3.20 10.97
CA THR A 160 -16.30 2.32 11.85
C THR A 160 -16.91 0.93 11.82
N THR A 161 -16.07 -0.10 11.69
CA THR A 161 -16.46 -1.51 11.83
C THR A 161 -16.35 -2.01 13.27
N SER A 162 -15.74 -1.19 14.15
CA SER A 162 -15.67 -1.41 15.59
C SER A 162 -16.88 -0.80 16.32
N SER A 163 -17.07 -1.12 17.60
CA SER A 163 -18.18 -0.62 18.45
C SER A 163 -18.01 0.84 18.92
N HIS A 164 -17.35 1.67 18.13
CA HIS A 164 -17.08 3.07 18.42
C HIS A 164 -18.00 4.00 17.61
N ASN A 165 -18.01 5.29 17.95
CA ASN A 165 -18.81 6.27 17.22
C ASN A 165 -18.07 6.79 15.99
N PHE A 166 -18.81 7.16 14.96
CA PHE A 166 -18.31 8.05 13.90
C PHE A 166 -18.54 9.51 14.31
N GLN A 167 -17.54 10.37 14.16
CA GLN A 167 -17.59 11.76 14.63
C GLN A 167 -17.21 12.75 13.53
N ILE A 168 -17.89 13.89 13.49
CA ILE A 168 -17.47 15.07 12.74
C ILE A 168 -16.79 16.03 13.71
N ILE A 169 -15.55 16.40 13.39
CA ILE A 169 -14.70 17.24 14.24
C ILE A 169 -14.42 18.56 13.54
N ARG A 170 -14.50 19.68 14.27
CA ARG A 170 -14.12 21.02 13.79
C ARG A 170 -13.15 21.63 14.79
N GLY A 171 -11.95 22.00 14.34
CA GLY A 171 -10.94 22.64 15.20
C GLY A 171 -10.50 21.76 16.38
N GLY A 172 -10.53 20.44 16.23
CA GLY A 172 -10.20 19.48 17.31
C GLY A 172 -11.34 19.17 18.28
N THR A 173 -12.52 19.77 18.12
CA THR A 173 -13.71 19.48 18.93
C THR A 173 -14.73 18.66 18.15
N ASN A 174 -15.24 17.57 18.73
CA ASN A 174 -16.39 16.85 18.18
C ASN A 174 -17.60 17.80 18.15
N VAL A 175 -18.25 17.95 17.00
CA VAL A 175 -19.48 18.74 16.82
C VAL A 175 -20.72 17.88 16.61
N ILE A 176 -20.57 16.71 15.98
CA ILE A 176 -21.66 15.79 15.66
C ILE A 176 -21.16 14.35 15.79
N SER A 177 -21.99 13.46 16.34
CA SER A 177 -21.68 12.03 16.48
C SER A 177 -22.78 11.16 15.87
N ILE A 178 -22.39 10.08 15.23
CA ILE A 178 -23.24 8.91 14.92
C ILE A 178 -22.81 7.79 15.87
N ALA A 179 -23.75 7.27 16.64
CA ALA A 179 -23.57 6.12 17.52
C ALA A 179 -24.63 5.05 17.21
N ALA A 180 -24.56 3.91 17.90
CA ALA A 180 -25.47 2.78 17.69
C ALA A 180 -26.97 3.14 17.65
N ALA A 181 -27.39 4.16 18.42
CA ALA A 181 -28.81 4.52 18.55
C ALA A 181 -29.20 5.86 17.90
N ALA A 182 -28.25 6.73 17.54
CA ALA A 182 -28.58 8.11 17.17
C ALA A 182 -27.49 8.84 16.37
N PHE A 183 -27.96 9.80 15.57
CA PHE A 183 -27.18 10.92 15.05
C PHE A 183 -27.52 12.17 15.86
N TYR A 184 -26.54 12.78 16.52
CA TYR A 184 -26.80 13.85 17.49
C TYR A 184 -25.66 14.88 17.58
N PRO A 185 -25.99 16.13 17.97
CA PRO A 185 -24.97 17.11 18.33
C PRO A 185 -24.18 16.67 19.57
N SER A 186 -22.87 16.89 19.55
CA SER A 186 -22.00 16.52 20.68
C SER A 186 -22.22 17.38 21.93
N THR A 187 -22.82 18.57 21.77
CA THR A 187 -23.13 19.50 22.85
C THR A 187 -24.62 19.81 22.85
N ASP A 188 -25.24 19.64 24.01
CA ASP A 188 -26.67 19.89 24.19
C ASP A 188 -27.04 21.35 23.85
N ASN A 189 -28.20 21.53 23.24
CA ASN A 189 -28.79 22.83 22.87
C ASN A 189 -27.83 23.84 22.18
N THR A 190 -26.82 23.36 21.45
CA THR A 190 -25.75 24.22 20.89
C THR A 190 -25.79 24.32 19.36
N TYR A 191 -26.10 23.24 18.65
CA TYR A 191 -26.04 23.18 17.20
C TYR A 191 -27.44 23.10 16.58
N GLY A 192 -27.67 23.87 15.51
CA GLY A 192 -28.92 23.84 14.74
C GLY A 192 -28.94 22.76 13.66
N CYS A 193 -30.14 22.30 13.29
CA CYS A 193 -30.36 21.46 12.12
C CYS A 193 -30.80 22.34 10.93
N GLY A 194 -29.82 22.78 10.13
CA GLY A 194 -29.99 23.82 9.11
C GLY A 194 -29.66 25.22 9.64
N GLN A 195 -29.60 26.20 8.74
CA GLN A 195 -29.31 27.61 9.08
C GLN A 195 -30.02 28.59 8.14
N SER A 196 -29.95 29.90 8.44
CA SER A 196 -30.42 30.93 7.53
C SER A 196 -29.75 30.77 6.15
N GLY A 197 -30.55 30.70 5.09
CA GLY A 197 -30.08 30.43 3.73
C GLY A 197 -29.85 28.94 3.39
N ASN A 198 -29.77 28.03 4.36
CA ASN A 198 -29.60 26.59 4.13
C ASN A 198 -30.61 25.79 4.96
N ARG A 199 -31.88 25.87 4.55
CA ARG A 199 -33.00 25.19 5.20
C ARG A 199 -33.23 23.84 4.53
N TRP A 200 -33.51 22.82 5.33
CA TRP A 200 -34.06 21.56 4.83
C TRP A 200 -35.42 21.81 4.18
N THR A 201 -35.69 21.15 3.06
CA THR A 201 -36.99 21.25 2.38
C THR A 201 -38.10 20.48 3.10
N SER A 202 -37.73 19.49 3.90
CA SER A 202 -38.62 18.58 4.62
C SER A 202 -37.85 17.79 5.68
N VAL A 203 -38.56 17.37 6.73
CA VAL A 203 -38.10 16.42 7.74
C VAL A 203 -39.15 15.33 7.86
N TRP A 204 -38.75 14.07 7.74
CA TRP A 204 -39.64 12.91 7.84
C TRP A 204 -39.29 12.15 9.11
N ALA A 205 -40.28 11.94 9.97
CA ALA A 205 -40.12 11.26 11.24
C ALA A 205 -41.37 10.41 11.55
N THR A 206 -41.18 9.27 12.21
CA THR A 206 -42.28 8.37 12.61
C THR A 206 -43.20 9.01 13.64
N ASN A 207 -42.66 9.88 14.49
CA ASN A 207 -43.40 10.68 15.46
C ASN A 207 -43.16 12.17 15.20
N GLY A 208 -44.04 13.04 15.70
CA GLY A 208 -43.88 14.48 15.57
C GLY A 208 -42.54 14.98 16.14
N THR A 209 -42.01 16.08 15.59
CA THR A 209 -40.80 16.72 16.10
C THR A 209 -40.96 17.00 17.60
N ILE A 210 -40.16 16.34 18.43
CA ILE A 210 -40.23 16.48 19.87
C ILE A 210 -39.74 17.88 20.23
N GLN A 211 -40.57 18.63 20.94
CA GLN A 211 -40.20 19.88 21.60
C GLN A 211 -40.33 19.63 23.10
N THR A 212 -39.20 19.60 23.81
CA THR A 212 -39.20 19.45 25.27
C THR A 212 -39.64 20.78 25.89
N SER A 213 -40.69 20.69 26.69
CA SER A 213 -41.43 21.85 27.21
C SER A 213 -41.72 21.62 28.70
N ASP A 214 -40.71 21.18 29.45
CA ASP A 214 -40.86 20.88 30.88
C ASP A 214 -41.12 22.18 31.67
N VAL A 215 -42.05 22.12 32.62
CA VAL A 215 -42.41 23.24 33.49
C VAL A 215 -41.30 23.58 34.48
N ARG A 216 -40.48 22.58 34.85
CA ARG A 216 -39.37 22.73 35.81
C ARG A 216 -38.23 23.58 35.26
N ASP A 217 -38.12 23.61 33.93
CA ASP A 217 -37.10 24.38 33.21
C ASP A 217 -37.61 25.78 32.80
N LYS A 218 -38.76 26.20 33.33
CA LYS A 218 -39.43 27.46 32.98
C LYS A 218 -39.70 28.31 34.22
N GLN A 219 -39.72 29.63 34.01
CA GLN A 219 -40.02 30.64 35.03
C GLN A 219 -41.17 31.53 34.57
N ASN A 220 -41.78 32.27 35.50
CA ASN A 220 -42.85 33.24 35.24
C ASN A 220 -44.05 32.65 34.47
N ILE A 221 -44.52 31.50 34.94
CA ILE A 221 -45.62 30.78 34.31
C ILE A 221 -46.94 31.38 34.78
N GLU A 222 -47.51 32.25 33.96
CA GLU A 222 -48.74 33.00 34.25
C GLU A 222 -49.85 32.67 33.25
N ALA A 223 -51.09 33.05 33.58
CA ALA A 223 -52.22 32.88 32.69
C ALA A 223 -52.12 33.81 31.46
N CYS A 224 -52.59 33.34 30.30
CA CYS A 224 -52.58 34.15 29.09
C CYS A 224 -53.66 35.26 29.16
N ASP A 225 -53.24 36.52 29.10
CA ASP A 225 -54.15 37.67 29.04
C ASP A 225 -55.03 37.68 27.77
N ARG A 226 -54.54 37.06 26.68
CA ARG A 226 -55.24 36.99 25.39
C ARG A 226 -56.21 35.83 25.35
N GLY A 227 -57.47 36.12 25.71
CA GLY A 227 -58.58 35.17 25.68
C GLY A 227 -59.31 35.04 24.33
N ILE A 228 -60.54 34.54 24.38
CA ILE A 228 -61.36 34.20 23.21
C ILE A 228 -61.56 35.34 22.20
N GLU A 229 -61.62 36.59 22.67
CA GLU A 229 -61.81 37.77 21.82
C GLU A 229 -60.60 38.02 20.90
N PHE A 230 -59.39 37.64 21.34
CA PHE A 230 -58.20 37.67 20.47
C PHE A 230 -58.30 36.63 19.35
N ILE A 231 -58.73 35.40 19.68
CA ILE A 231 -58.88 34.31 18.71
C ILE A 231 -59.89 34.66 17.62
N LYS A 232 -61.04 35.24 17.99
CA LYS A 232 -62.09 35.65 17.05
C LYS A 232 -61.65 36.74 16.08
N ARG A 233 -60.60 37.50 16.40
CA ARG A 233 -60.08 38.58 15.55
C ARG A 233 -59.04 38.09 14.53
N ILE A 234 -58.60 36.84 14.62
CA ILE A 234 -57.70 36.25 13.63
C ILE A 234 -58.46 36.06 12.31
N ASN A 235 -57.92 36.55 11.21
CA ASN A 235 -58.42 36.31 9.85
C ASN A 235 -57.49 35.31 9.13
N PRO A 236 -57.80 33.99 9.10
CA PRO A 236 -56.94 33.01 8.45
C PRO A 236 -56.82 33.25 6.95
N ILE A 237 -55.60 33.16 6.40
CA ILE A 237 -55.31 33.42 4.98
C ILE A 237 -54.59 32.20 4.40
N LYS A 238 -55.02 31.73 3.22
CA LYS A 238 -54.29 30.73 2.41
C LYS A 238 -53.35 31.46 1.45
N TYR A 239 -52.10 31.00 1.35
CA TYR A 239 -51.09 31.55 0.45
C TYR A 239 -50.55 30.47 -0.48
N ARG A 240 -49.89 30.89 -1.56
CA ARG A 240 -49.10 30.02 -2.45
C ARG A 240 -47.72 30.62 -2.60
N TRP A 241 -46.71 29.78 -2.73
CA TRP A 241 -45.35 30.24 -3.03
C TRP A 241 -45.31 30.90 -4.40
N ARG A 242 -44.63 32.05 -4.50
CA ARG A 242 -44.52 32.82 -5.75
C ARG A 242 -43.79 32.05 -6.87
N ASN A 243 -42.96 31.06 -6.52
CA ASN A 243 -42.08 30.35 -7.47
C ASN A 243 -42.56 28.92 -7.82
N GLY A 244 -43.81 28.56 -7.50
CA GLY A 244 -44.48 27.42 -8.15
C GLY A 244 -44.00 26.01 -7.79
N ASP A 245 -43.46 25.77 -6.59
CA ASP A 245 -43.05 24.44 -6.12
C ASP A 245 -44.20 23.48 -5.77
N GLY A 246 -45.45 23.84 -6.12
CA GLY A 246 -46.62 22.95 -6.05
C GLY A 246 -47.10 22.58 -4.65
N ARG A 247 -46.50 23.15 -3.61
CA ARG A 247 -46.89 22.93 -2.21
C ARG A 247 -47.97 23.95 -1.84
N GLU A 248 -49.19 23.47 -1.59
CA GLU A 248 -50.33 24.28 -1.12
C GLU A 248 -50.18 24.77 0.32
#